data_AF-G4TMH6-F1
#
_entry.id   AF-G4TMH6-F1
#
_cell.length_a   1.000
_cell.length_b   1.000
_cell.length_c   1.000
_cell.angle_alpha   90.00
_cell.angle_beta   90.00
_cell.angle_gamma   90.00
#
_symmetry.space_group_name_H-M   'P 1'
#
loop_
_entity.id
_entity.type
_entity.pdbx_description
1 polymer ?
#
loop_
_entity_poly.entity_id
_entity_poly.type
_entity_poly.pdbx_seq_one_letter_code
_entity_poly.pdbx_strand_id
1 'polypeptide(L)'
;MAEYTLEEWAYDYPGLDTRWNDPERLKVIYFDGSSASNSVMGHQDAQDLIIYGKVRPDKVWAEVERIRLLCEWGAPMGVDAIIRMEPGFEVMLCDFTKKVKLVSALHIMAPENTGHITSPVSQPSSDLLVERRDMHKMNGSEPDLPPGAPHHRYPQPIPPHWHGPLRDKRSVAVEAVLAAGWNNFYPGEARVHLDYTRFISFYDPTFTSLVQSREGQARDRHRLTDISKEDYEKAMSQLRDDLTREDMEPSSGVDWSAILRTVVDRYGERLRLLQVSLQADVQSERNATELALRIRQRIMVMLMPYTIFGVLPETDNYEEASRNISWTIPIRRHCESALLAGIEDSSLTRSERLLKRATHGVLDRICSTLTTIWVDALFVTVITERQARKFLTYWLEHVEELVKWLAWPIWDTCHPACSEHTFCYIPTWPWGVPWGASDPDAINMSPRCVNRFNGNLSN
;
A
#
# COMPACT_ATOMS: atom_id res chain seq x y z
N MET A 1 17.07 2.56 -1.34
CA MET A 1 17.26 3.85 -0.61
C MET A 1 16.29 4.86 -1.16
N ALA A 2 15.90 5.90 -0.43
CA ALA A 2 15.15 6.99 -1.04
C ALA A 2 15.81 8.34 -0.79
N GLU A 3 15.63 9.28 -1.70
CA GLU A 3 16.04 10.67 -1.52
C GLU A 3 14.84 11.47 -0.99
N TYR A 4 15.03 12.35 -0.01
CA TYR A 4 13.97 13.19 0.55
C TYR A 4 14.34 14.68 0.50
N THR A 5 13.34 15.55 0.53
CA THR A 5 13.49 17.00 0.72
C THR A 5 12.53 17.44 1.83
N LEU A 6 13.05 17.99 2.92
CA LEU A 6 12.26 18.39 4.10
C LEU A 6 11.50 19.68 3.83
N GLU A 7 10.16 19.59 3.76
CA GLU A 7 9.27 20.74 3.97
C GLU A 7 8.03 20.30 4.77
N GLU A 8 8.01 20.64 6.06
CA GLU A 8 6.87 20.45 6.96
C GLU A 8 6.66 19.01 7.49
N TRP A 9 6.09 18.98 8.70
CA TRP A 9 5.64 17.83 9.51
C TRP A 9 6.70 17.18 10.41
N ALA A 10 7.15 17.93 11.43
CA ALA A 10 7.57 17.34 12.70
C ALA A 10 6.32 17.10 13.55
N TYR A 11 6.15 15.89 14.08
CA TYR A 11 5.17 15.54 15.12
C TYR A 11 5.57 16.17 16.47
N ASP A 12 5.86 17.47 16.45
CA ASP A 12 6.27 18.21 17.63
C ASP A 12 5.03 18.69 18.38
N TYR A 13 5.10 18.54 19.70
CA TYR A 13 4.25 19.11 20.74
C TYR A 13 3.12 20.05 20.26
N PRO A 14 1.85 19.80 20.63
CA PRO A 14 0.75 20.69 20.23
C PRO A 14 1.08 22.16 20.54
N GLY A 15 1.23 22.94 19.47
CA GLY A 15 1.59 24.36 19.52
C GLY A 15 3.02 24.72 19.12
N LEU A 16 3.84 23.80 18.60
CA LEU A 16 5.16 24.10 18.03
C LEU A 16 5.24 23.65 16.56
N ASP A 17 5.55 24.58 15.64
CA ASP A 17 5.91 24.29 14.25
C ASP A 17 7.42 24.48 14.08
N THR A 18 8.15 23.39 13.86
CA THR A 18 9.57 23.45 13.50
C THR A 18 9.75 23.15 12.02
N ARG A 19 10.48 24.01 11.32
CA ARG A 19 10.80 23.86 9.90
C ARG A 19 12.28 23.67 9.74
N TRP A 20 12.63 22.66 8.96
CA TRP A 20 13.99 22.27 8.67
C TRP A 20 14.21 22.28 7.17
N ASN A 21 15.41 22.65 6.74
CA ASN A 21 15.85 22.54 5.36
C ASN A 21 17.04 21.59 5.31
N ASP A 22 17.09 20.71 4.34
CA ASP A 22 18.18 19.79 4.04
C ASP A 22 18.96 20.27 2.80
N PRO A 23 19.97 21.14 2.97
CA PRO A 23 20.80 21.61 1.85
C PRO A 23 21.56 20.48 1.13
N GLU A 24 21.68 19.31 1.77
CA GLU A 24 22.25 18.10 1.20
C GLU A 24 21.20 16.99 1.20
N ARG A 25 21.14 16.18 0.14
CA ARG A 25 20.19 15.07 0.03
C ARG A 25 20.38 14.06 1.17
N LEU A 26 19.29 13.71 1.82
CA LEU A 26 19.24 12.68 2.84
C LEU A 26 19.20 11.29 2.22
N LYS A 27 20.04 10.38 2.71
CA LYS A 27 20.00 8.96 2.39
C LYS A 27 19.05 8.26 3.37
N VAL A 28 17.88 7.86 2.88
CA VAL A 28 16.83 7.32 3.75
C VAL A 28 16.48 5.86 3.45
N ILE A 29 15.94 5.18 4.47
CA ILE A 29 15.31 3.86 4.34
C ILE A 29 13.81 4.02 4.51
N TYR A 30 13.06 3.60 3.49
CA TYR A 30 11.60 3.60 3.51
C TYR A 30 11.07 2.20 3.83
N PHE A 31 10.16 2.12 4.79
CA PHE A 31 9.40 0.91 5.10
C PHE A 31 7.95 1.07 4.59
N ASP A 32 7.54 0.21 3.66
CA ASP A 32 6.16 0.14 3.16
C ASP A 32 5.22 -0.58 4.15
N GLY A 33 3.92 -0.63 3.88
CA GLY A 33 2.93 -1.45 4.60
C GLY A 33 2.33 -0.79 5.85
N SER A 34 2.14 0.53 5.82
CA SER A 34 1.71 1.33 6.97
C SER A 34 2.61 1.10 8.19
N SER A 35 3.93 1.15 7.97
CA SER A 35 4.97 0.77 8.93
C SER A 35 5.10 1.64 10.19
N ALA A 36 4.39 2.76 10.27
CA ALA A 36 4.26 3.56 11.49
C ALA A 36 3.04 3.14 12.35
N SER A 37 2.18 2.25 11.86
CA SER A 37 1.06 1.69 12.63
C SER A 37 1.59 0.78 13.73
N ASN A 38 1.39 1.19 14.99
CA ASN A 38 1.73 0.38 16.16
C ASN A 38 0.69 -0.72 16.36
N SER A 39 0.92 -1.85 15.71
CA SER A 39 0.04 -3.01 15.80
C SER A 39 0.81 -4.32 15.66
N VAL A 40 0.32 -5.37 16.34
CA VAL A 40 0.85 -6.74 16.26
C VAL A 40 0.50 -7.44 14.95
N MET A 41 -0.24 -6.78 14.03
CA MET A 41 -0.70 -7.33 12.75
C MET A 41 0.36 -7.37 11.64
N GLY A 42 1.59 -6.90 11.91
CA GLY A 42 2.73 -7.11 11.01
C GLY A 42 3.33 -5.86 10.38
N HIS A 43 2.76 -4.68 10.63
CA HIS A 43 3.23 -3.39 10.09
C HIS A 43 4.71 -3.11 10.42
N GLN A 44 5.20 -3.61 11.55
CA GLN A 44 6.57 -3.40 12.03
C GLN A 44 7.49 -4.61 11.82
N ASP A 45 7.02 -5.71 11.22
CA ASP A 45 7.78 -6.96 11.11
C ASP A 45 9.14 -6.77 10.43
N ALA A 46 9.19 -6.00 9.34
CA ALA A 46 10.45 -5.72 8.63
C ALA A 46 11.45 -4.91 9.47
N GLN A 47 10.95 -3.98 10.28
CA GLN A 47 11.78 -3.19 11.19
C GLN A 47 12.33 -4.09 12.31
N ASP A 48 11.49 -4.95 12.88
CA ASP A 48 11.86 -5.91 13.92
C ASP A 48 12.92 -6.90 13.44
N LEU A 49 12.79 -7.42 12.22
CA LEU A 49 13.83 -8.29 11.65
C LEU A 49 15.18 -7.57 11.60
N ILE A 50 15.22 -6.31 11.18
CA ILE A 50 16.47 -5.55 11.06
C ILE A 50 17.14 -5.32 12.42
N ILE A 51 16.37 -4.90 13.44
CA ILE A 51 16.95 -4.46 14.72
C ILE A 51 16.99 -5.55 15.80
N TYR A 52 16.14 -6.57 15.70
CA TYR A 52 16.03 -7.65 16.69
C TYR A 52 16.36 -9.04 16.11
N GLY A 53 16.46 -9.17 14.79
CA GLY A 53 16.69 -10.45 14.11
C GLY A 53 15.48 -11.40 14.12
N LYS A 54 14.33 -10.96 14.64
CA LYS A 54 13.06 -11.68 14.67
C LYS A 54 11.91 -10.71 14.94
N VAL A 55 10.69 -11.08 14.57
CA VAL A 55 9.48 -10.33 14.89
C VAL A 55 9.27 -10.29 16.42
N ARG A 56 8.96 -9.11 16.97
CA ARG A 56 8.82 -8.84 18.42
C ARG A 56 7.49 -8.15 18.74
N PRO A 57 6.40 -8.91 18.90
CA PRO A 57 5.10 -8.35 19.27
C PRO A 57 5.11 -7.60 20.60
N ASP A 58 6.02 -7.95 21.52
CA ASP A 58 6.22 -7.25 22.79
C ASP A 58 6.86 -5.86 22.63
N LYS A 59 7.39 -5.52 21.45
CA LYS A 59 8.06 -4.24 21.16
C LYS A 59 7.23 -3.29 20.30
N VAL A 60 5.95 -3.56 20.08
CA VAL A 60 5.05 -2.72 19.25
C VAL A 60 5.00 -1.25 19.69
N TRP A 61 5.21 -0.97 20.98
CA TRP A 61 5.16 0.40 21.53
C TRP A 61 6.53 1.01 21.79
N ALA A 62 7.62 0.33 21.41
CA ALA A 62 8.98 0.72 21.73
C ALA A 62 9.57 1.74 20.72
N GLU A 63 8.80 2.77 20.35
CA GLU A 63 9.17 3.69 19.25
C GLU A 63 10.52 4.41 19.46
N VAL A 64 10.81 4.85 20.69
CA VAL A 64 12.11 5.50 21.03
C VAL A 64 13.28 4.51 20.91
N GLU A 65 13.10 3.28 21.38
CA GLU A 65 14.11 2.23 21.22
C GLU A 65 14.32 1.91 19.74
N ARG A 66 13.23 1.80 19.00
CA ARG A 66 13.19 1.43 17.58
C ARG A 66 13.92 2.44 16.71
N ILE A 67 13.62 3.74 16.83
CA ILE A 67 14.34 4.77 16.06
C ILE A 67 15.84 4.75 16.39
N ARG A 68 16.20 4.62 17.68
CA ARG A 68 17.61 4.56 18.10
C ARG A 68 18.33 3.37 17.46
N LEU A 69 17.75 2.18 17.55
CA LEU A 69 18.35 0.96 17.00
C LEU A 69 18.43 0.98 15.47
N LEU A 70 17.40 1.49 14.79
CA LEU A 70 17.43 1.64 13.32
C LEU A 70 18.53 2.62 12.89
N CYS A 71 18.69 3.74 13.59
CA CYS A 71 19.75 4.71 13.32
C CYS A 71 21.14 4.14 13.62
N GLU A 72 21.32 3.42 14.72
CA GLU A 72 22.58 2.73 15.05
C GLU A 72 22.94 1.68 14.00
N TRP A 73 21.96 0.88 13.56
CA TRP A 73 22.15 -0.11 12.51
C TRP A 73 22.46 0.55 11.15
N GLY A 74 21.81 1.66 10.83
CA GLY A 74 21.96 2.40 9.57
C GLY A 74 23.25 3.24 9.47
N ALA A 75 23.82 3.66 10.60
CA ALA A 75 24.95 4.59 10.65
C ALA A 75 26.20 4.12 9.86
N PRO A 76 26.66 2.85 9.95
CA PRO A 76 27.80 2.37 9.17
C PRO A 76 27.59 2.43 7.65
N MET A 77 26.32 2.48 7.20
CA MET A 77 25.94 2.57 5.80
C MET A 77 25.63 4.01 5.37
N GLY A 78 25.72 4.99 6.28
CA GLY A 78 25.44 6.40 6.01
C GLY A 78 23.96 6.72 5.86
N VAL A 79 23.07 5.98 6.54
CA VAL A 79 21.63 6.28 6.60
C VAL A 79 21.41 7.50 7.49
N ASP A 80 20.74 8.53 6.96
CA ASP A 80 20.48 9.79 7.67
C ASP A 80 19.09 9.79 8.34
N ALA A 81 18.12 9.06 7.76
CA ALA A 81 16.75 9.03 8.25
C ALA A 81 16.01 7.74 7.87
N ILE A 82 14.91 7.49 8.58
CA ILE A 82 13.96 6.44 8.27
C ILE A 82 12.61 7.07 7.90
N ILE A 83 11.97 6.55 6.87
CA ILE A 83 10.64 6.98 6.44
C ILE A 83 9.65 5.83 6.66
N ARG A 84 8.52 6.16 7.28
CA ARG A 84 7.42 5.23 7.56
C ARG A 84 6.09 5.91 7.26
N MET A 85 5.01 5.14 7.23
CA MET A 85 3.68 5.68 6.91
C MET A 85 2.63 5.15 7.88
N GLU A 86 1.71 5.99 8.32
CA GLU A 86 0.43 5.58 8.94
C GLU A 86 -0.72 6.36 8.29
N PRO A 87 -1.37 7.42 8.86
CA PRO A 87 -2.30 8.19 8.02
C PRO A 87 -1.53 9.00 6.97
N GLY A 88 -0.27 9.36 7.25
CA GLY A 88 0.65 10.07 6.36
C GLY A 88 2.10 9.60 6.54
N PHE A 89 3.04 10.30 5.92
CA PHE A 89 4.47 9.97 5.97
C PHE A 89 5.14 10.59 7.20
N GLU A 90 5.96 9.81 7.89
CA GLU A 90 6.80 10.23 9.00
C GLU A 90 8.27 10.12 8.60
N VAL A 91 9.02 11.21 8.77
CA VAL A 91 10.47 11.22 8.58
C VAL A 91 11.15 11.27 9.94
N MET A 92 11.82 10.17 10.27
CA MET A 92 12.57 10.00 11.50
C MET A 92 14.04 10.27 11.24
N LEU A 93 14.48 11.49 11.52
CA LEU A 93 15.88 11.90 11.40
C LEU A 93 16.73 11.27 12.52
N CYS A 94 17.89 10.73 12.15
CA CYS A 94 18.82 10.15 13.12
C CYS A 94 19.66 11.20 13.85
N ASP A 95 19.96 12.33 13.21
CA ASP A 95 20.80 13.38 13.77
C ASP A 95 20.45 14.76 13.19
N PHE A 96 19.76 15.59 13.98
CA PHE A 96 19.36 16.95 13.58
C PHE A 96 20.54 17.92 13.46
N THR A 97 21.76 17.52 13.82
CA THR A 97 22.96 18.36 13.67
C THR A 97 23.67 18.13 12.34
N LYS A 98 23.24 17.13 11.56
CA LYS A 98 23.85 16.74 10.28
C LYS A 98 22.87 16.94 9.14
N LYS A 99 23.37 17.48 8.03
CA LYS A 99 22.66 17.66 6.74
C LYS A 99 21.36 18.47 6.76
N VAL A 100 20.82 18.79 7.93
CA VAL A 100 19.63 19.63 8.11
C VAL A 100 19.99 20.92 8.84
N LYS A 101 19.20 21.96 8.60
CA LYS A 101 19.32 23.27 9.24
C LYS A 101 17.95 23.74 9.67
N LEU A 102 17.85 24.19 10.92
CA LEU A 102 16.64 24.83 11.42
C LEU A 102 16.39 26.13 10.64
N VAL A 103 15.24 26.22 10.01
CA VAL A 103 14.76 27.42 9.29
C VAL A 103 13.93 28.28 10.23
N SER A 104 12.99 27.68 10.95
CA SER A 104 12.14 28.38 11.91
C SER A 104 11.64 27.45 13.00
N ALA A 105 11.43 28.01 14.19
CA ALA A 105 10.70 27.37 15.28
C ALA A 105 9.64 28.36 15.76
N LEU A 106 8.37 28.12 15.39
CA LEU A 106 7.26 29.00 15.65
C LEU A 106 6.31 28.40 16.67
N HIS A 107 5.82 29.25 17.55
CA HIS A 107 4.73 28.88 18.45
C HIS A 107 3.40 29.05 17.71
N ILE A 108 2.73 27.93 17.39
CA ILE A 108 1.46 27.93 16.67
C ILE A 108 0.29 27.70 17.62
N MET A 109 -0.91 28.07 17.19
CA MET A 109 -2.12 27.84 17.98
C MET A 109 -2.42 26.34 18.07
N ALA A 110 -2.62 25.84 19.30
CA ALA A 110 -3.09 24.49 19.55
C ALA A 110 -4.64 24.41 19.49
N PRO A 111 -5.22 23.23 19.22
CA PRO A 111 -6.66 23.02 19.40
C PRO A 111 -7.10 23.26 20.84
N GLU A 112 -8.40 23.47 21.03
CA GLU A 112 -8.97 23.72 22.35
C GLU A 112 -8.59 22.59 23.32
N ASN A 113 -8.03 22.96 24.48
CA ASN A 113 -7.59 21.99 25.47
C ASN A 113 -8.78 21.54 26.34
N THR A 114 -9.83 21.00 25.72
CA THR A 114 -10.82 20.23 26.47
C THR A 114 -10.13 18.95 26.94
N GLY A 115 -10.04 18.79 28.26
CA GLY A 115 -9.75 17.50 28.86
C GLY A 115 -10.84 16.51 28.45
N HIS A 116 -10.44 15.26 28.23
CA HIS A 116 -11.28 14.11 27.87
C HIS A 116 -11.74 14.05 26.41
N ILE A 117 -11.12 13.11 25.67
CA ILE A 117 -11.75 12.43 24.55
C ILE A 117 -12.96 11.67 25.14
N THR A 118 -14.16 12.23 25.05
CA THR A 118 -15.37 11.42 25.06
C THR A 118 -15.66 11.08 23.59
N SER A 119 -15.14 9.93 23.15
CA SER A 119 -15.61 9.31 21.91
C SER A 119 -17.12 9.13 22.01
N PRO A 120 -17.94 9.59 21.04
CA PRO A 120 -19.33 9.18 20.98
C PRO A 120 -19.38 7.81 20.29
N VAL A 121 -18.96 6.78 21.01
CA VAL A 121 -19.72 5.54 21.00
C VAL A 121 -20.44 5.57 22.34
N SER A 122 -21.76 5.66 22.29
CA SER A 122 -22.61 5.56 23.45
C SER A 122 -22.49 4.16 24.07
N GLN A 123 -21.42 3.92 24.83
CA GLN A 123 -21.35 3.10 26.03
C GLN A 123 -20.18 3.63 26.90
N PRO A 124 -20.42 3.98 28.18
CA PRO A 124 -19.37 4.46 29.04
C PRO A 124 -18.53 3.27 29.50
N SER A 125 -17.25 3.26 29.15
CA SER A 125 -16.31 2.70 30.10
C SER A 125 -15.15 3.66 30.26
N SER A 126 -14.83 3.90 31.51
CA SER A 126 -13.65 4.59 32.03
C SER A 126 -12.33 3.96 31.58
N ASP A 127 -12.35 2.99 30.66
CA ASP A 127 -11.23 2.11 30.35
C ASP A 127 -10.30 2.69 29.28
N LEU A 128 -10.73 3.61 28.41
CA LEU A 128 -9.89 4.11 27.29
C LEU A 128 -8.64 4.92 27.71
N LEU A 129 -8.68 5.59 28.86
CA LEU A 129 -7.50 6.25 29.45
C LEU A 129 -6.74 5.34 30.41
N VAL A 130 -7.38 4.27 30.87
CA VAL A 130 -6.84 3.27 31.79
C VAL A 130 -6.04 2.22 31.00
N GLU A 131 -6.53 1.74 29.85
CA GLU A 131 -5.84 0.84 28.92
C GLU A 131 -4.54 1.43 28.36
N ARG A 132 -4.52 2.73 27.99
CA ARG A 132 -3.30 3.42 27.55
C ARG A 132 -2.25 3.51 28.67
N ARG A 133 -2.71 3.62 29.93
CA ARG A 133 -1.85 3.61 31.12
C ARG A 133 -1.43 2.20 31.52
N ASP A 134 -2.28 1.21 31.33
CA ASP A 134 -2.05 -0.16 31.76
C ASP A 134 -1.20 -0.94 30.74
N MET A 135 -1.24 -0.59 29.45
CA MET A 135 -0.30 -1.08 28.45
C MET A 135 1.11 -0.52 28.61
N HIS A 136 1.27 0.76 28.97
CA HIS A 136 2.59 1.30 29.35
C HIS A 136 3.13 0.62 30.62
N LYS A 137 2.25 0.19 31.54
CA LYS A 137 2.66 -0.54 32.75
C LYS A 137 3.03 -2.00 32.50
N MET A 138 2.49 -2.66 31.46
CA MET A 138 2.79 -4.07 31.19
C MET A 138 4.23 -4.34 30.72
N ASN A 139 4.98 -3.33 30.26
CA ASN A 139 6.32 -3.53 29.69
C ASN A 139 7.48 -2.85 30.44
N GLY A 140 7.27 -2.43 31.69
CA GLY A 140 8.35 -2.23 32.66
C GLY A 140 9.49 -1.28 32.26
N SER A 141 9.28 -0.39 31.30
CA SER A 141 10.23 0.68 30.97
C SER A 141 9.43 1.95 30.71
N GLU A 142 9.55 2.90 31.64
CA GLU A 142 9.39 4.31 31.27
C GLU A 142 10.28 4.53 30.03
N PRO A 143 9.78 5.20 28.97
CA PRO A 143 10.67 5.54 27.88
C PRO A 143 11.83 6.35 28.47
N ASP A 144 13.06 5.86 28.29
CA ASP A 144 14.29 6.62 28.49
C ASP A 144 14.27 7.78 27.49
N LEU A 145 13.40 8.76 27.75
CA LEU A 145 13.39 10.01 27.05
C LEU A 145 14.69 10.71 27.42
N PRO A 146 15.43 11.27 26.45
CA PRO A 146 16.62 12.04 26.77
C PRO A 146 16.27 13.11 27.82
N PRO A 147 17.16 13.37 28.80
CA PRO A 147 16.93 14.39 29.82
C PRO A 147 16.55 15.72 29.15
N GLY A 148 15.32 16.19 29.39
CA GLY A 148 14.80 17.43 28.80
C GLY A 148 13.67 17.30 27.77
N ALA A 149 13.20 16.08 27.45
CA ALA A 149 11.95 15.94 26.72
C ALA A 149 10.80 16.63 27.51
N PRO A 150 10.06 17.59 26.93
CA PRO A 150 8.98 18.27 27.65
C PRO A 150 7.88 17.29 28.07
N HIS A 151 7.92 16.78 29.30
CA HIS A 151 6.89 15.88 29.83
C HIS A 151 5.53 16.56 30.08
N HIS A 152 5.39 17.85 29.74
CA HIS A 152 4.21 18.64 30.05
C HIS A 152 3.66 19.33 28.80
N ARG A 153 2.51 18.82 28.33
CA ARG A 153 1.58 19.61 27.51
C ARG A 153 1.04 20.75 28.39
N TYR A 154 1.78 21.85 28.48
CA TYR A 154 1.25 23.05 29.08
C TYR A 154 0.01 23.48 28.25
N PRO A 155 -1.13 23.77 28.88
CA PRO A 155 -2.26 24.36 28.18
C PRO A 155 -1.77 25.64 27.49
N GLN A 156 -1.88 25.71 26.16
CA GLN A 156 -1.53 26.92 25.45
C GLN A 156 -2.55 28.00 25.81
N PRO A 157 -2.14 29.16 26.35
CA PRO A 157 -3.06 30.24 26.64
C PRO A 157 -3.63 30.77 25.32
N ILE A 158 -4.94 31.04 25.30
CA ILE A 158 -5.58 31.67 24.15
C ILE A 158 -4.97 33.08 23.99
N PRO A 159 -4.49 33.47 22.80
CA PRO A 159 -3.89 34.78 22.59
C PRO A 159 -4.82 35.94 22.98
N PRO A 160 -4.28 37.07 23.50
CA PRO A 160 -5.06 38.29 23.70
C PRO A 160 -5.75 38.69 22.38
N HIS A 161 -7.01 39.13 22.46
CA HIS A 161 -7.86 39.50 21.31
C HIS A 161 -8.33 38.35 20.40
N TRP A 162 -8.15 37.08 20.80
CA TRP A 162 -8.86 35.99 20.14
C TRP A 162 -10.37 36.09 20.40
N HIS A 163 -11.17 35.99 19.32
CA HIS A 163 -12.63 36.01 19.40
C HIS A 163 -13.19 34.70 18.86
N GLY A 164 -14.04 34.04 19.66
CA GLY A 164 -14.67 32.77 19.30
C GLY A 164 -13.96 31.53 19.85
N PRO A 165 -14.53 30.32 19.65
CA PRO A 165 -13.93 29.07 20.11
C PRO A 165 -12.69 28.70 19.29
N LEU A 166 -11.74 28.01 19.91
CA LEU A 166 -10.66 27.32 19.18
C LEU A 166 -11.22 26.08 18.47
N ARG A 167 -10.48 25.57 17.48
CA ARG A 167 -10.88 24.34 16.78
C ARG A 167 -10.86 23.15 17.75
N ASP A 168 -11.88 22.31 17.67
CA ASP A 168 -11.99 21.13 18.52
C ASP A 168 -10.96 20.04 18.11
N LYS A 169 -10.45 19.30 19.11
CA LYS A 169 -9.43 18.26 18.89
C LYS A 169 -9.87 17.17 17.91
N ARG A 170 -11.16 16.86 17.88
CA ARG A 170 -11.70 15.79 17.02
C ARG A 170 -11.69 16.22 15.56
N SER A 171 -12.13 17.44 15.27
CA SER A 171 -12.05 18.05 13.94
C SER A 171 -10.60 18.18 13.49
N VAL A 172 -9.66 18.55 14.38
CA VAL A 172 -8.22 18.56 14.04
C VAL A 172 -7.71 17.16 13.68
N ALA A 173 -8.08 16.13 14.45
CA ALA A 173 -7.67 14.75 14.14
C ALA A 173 -8.24 14.26 12.81
N VAL A 174 -9.51 14.59 12.51
CA VAL A 174 -10.12 14.28 11.20
C VAL A 174 -9.37 14.98 10.06
N GLU A 175 -9.07 16.26 10.24
CA GLU A 175 -8.32 17.03 9.24
C GLU A 175 -6.92 16.48 9.01
N ALA A 176 -6.24 16.05 10.07
CA ALA A 176 -4.91 15.47 9.95
C ALA A 176 -4.93 14.24 9.04
N VAL A 177 -5.93 13.36 9.17
CA VAL A 177 -6.08 12.20 8.27
C VAL A 177 -6.47 12.61 6.86
N LEU A 178 -7.35 13.61 6.71
CA LEU A 178 -7.72 14.15 5.39
C LEU A 178 -6.52 14.75 4.65
N ALA A 179 -5.71 15.55 5.36
CA ALA A 179 -4.50 16.17 4.82
C ALA A 179 -3.45 15.12 4.47
N ALA A 180 -3.27 14.13 5.33
CA ALA A 180 -2.37 13.02 5.07
C ALA A 180 -2.78 12.19 3.84
N GLY A 181 -4.10 12.07 3.61
CA GLY A 181 -4.66 11.43 2.44
C GLY A 181 -4.41 12.14 1.10
N TRP A 182 -3.87 13.37 1.09
CA TRP A 182 -3.47 14.06 -0.15
C TRP A 182 -2.40 13.28 -0.93
N ASN A 183 -1.62 12.44 -0.24
CA ASN A 183 -0.56 11.63 -0.81
C ASN A 183 -0.95 10.15 -1.02
N ASN A 184 -2.24 9.79 -0.94
CA ASN A 184 -2.69 8.40 -1.10
C ASN A 184 -2.58 7.86 -2.52
N PHE A 185 -2.59 8.76 -3.51
CA PHE A 185 -2.56 8.39 -4.93
C PHE A 185 -1.24 8.80 -5.57
N TYR A 186 -0.82 8.07 -6.60
CA TYR A 186 0.37 8.36 -7.39
C TYR A 186 0.44 9.86 -7.78
N PRO A 187 1.60 10.53 -7.64
CA PRO A 187 2.92 9.96 -7.32
C PRO A 187 3.15 9.63 -5.83
N GLY A 188 2.18 9.85 -4.96
CA GLY A 188 2.35 9.70 -3.52
C GLY A 188 3.08 10.90 -2.91
N GLU A 189 3.89 10.66 -1.88
CA GLU A 189 4.78 11.67 -1.32
C GLU A 189 5.91 11.98 -2.31
N ALA A 190 5.70 12.98 -3.16
CA ALA A 190 6.58 13.31 -4.29
C ALA A 190 8.00 13.74 -3.87
N ARG A 191 8.20 14.07 -2.59
CA ARG A 191 9.53 14.41 -2.08
C ARG A 191 10.38 13.16 -1.82
N VAL A 192 9.76 11.99 -1.67
CA VAL A 192 10.45 10.71 -1.49
C VAL A 192 10.71 10.04 -2.85
N HIS A 193 11.97 9.98 -3.25
CA HIS A 193 12.39 9.37 -4.51
C HIS A 193 12.90 7.95 -4.26
N LEU A 194 12.12 6.93 -4.60
CA LEU A 194 12.51 5.53 -4.40
C LEU A 194 13.62 5.10 -5.37
N ASP A 195 14.72 4.56 -4.84
CA ASP A 195 15.75 3.86 -5.61
C ASP A 195 15.36 2.39 -5.82
N TYR A 196 14.73 2.12 -6.96
CA TYR A 196 14.32 0.78 -7.39
C TYR A 196 15.49 -0.18 -7.64
N THR A 197 16.72 0.33 -7.75
CA THR A 197 17.93 -0.49 -7.94
C THR A 197 18.44 -1.10 -6.63
N ARG A 198 17.91 -0.63 -5.49
CA ARG A 198 18.26 -1.01 -4.11
C ARG A 198 17.01 -1.26 -3.28
N PHE A 199 16.20 -2.20 -3.76
CA PHE A 199 14.91 -2.59 -3.20
C PHE A 199 14.95 -4.03 -2.69
N ILE A 200 14.36 -4.25 -1.52
CA ILE A 200 14.15 -5.58 -0.95
C ILE A 200 12.64 -5.81 -0.78
N SER A 201 12.18 -6.99 -1.14
CA SER A 201 10.84 -7.44 -0.83
C SER A 201 10.88 -8.82 -0.21
N PHE A 202 10.26 -8.97 0.95
CA PHE A 202 10.03 -10.29 1.56
C PHE A 202 9.00 -11.13 0.77
N TYR A 203 8.46 -10.59 -0.32
CA TYR A 203 7.74 -11.36 -1.33
C TYR A 203 8.63 -12.06 -2.35
N ASP A 204 9.93 -11.79 -2.37
CA ASP A 204 10.87 -12.48 -3.27
C ASP A 204 10.80 -14.00 -3.07
N PRO A 205 10.50 -14.79 -4.14
CA PRO A 205 10.34 -16.24 -4.05
C PRO A 205 11.63 -16.97 -3.66
N THR A 206 12.78 -16.28 -3.64
CA THR A 206 14.03 -16.84 -3.15
C THR A 206 14.07 -17.00 -1.62
N PHE A 207 13.10 -16.44 -0.88
CA PHE A 207 12.87 -16.69 0.55
C PHE A 207 11.83 -17.79 0.72
N THR A 208 12.25 -19.04 0.57
CA THR A 208 11.33 -20.19 0.45
C THR A 208 10.50 -20.46 1.70
N SER A 209 11.02 -20.16 2.90
CA SER A 209 10.26 -20.29 4.15
C SER A 209 9.05 -19.36 4.17
N LEU A 210 9.20 -18.13 3.67
CA LEU A 210 8.12 -17.16 3.57
C LEU A 210 7.13 -17.46 2.43
N VAL A 211 7.55 -18.18 1.40
CA VAL A 211 6.64 -18.69 0.37
C VAL A 211 5.73 -19.76 0.95
N GLN A 212 6.30 -20.70 1.71
CA GLN A 212 5.55 -21.77 2.38
C GLN A 212 4.62 -21.23 3.47
N SER A 213 5.10 -20.28 4.29
CA SER A 213 4.30 -19.74 5.40
C SER A 213 3.03 -19.03 4.95
N ARG A 214 3.05 -18.41 3.77
CA ARG A 214 1.90 -17.66 3.23
C ARG A 214 1.03 -18.46 2.27
N GLU A 215 1.35 -19.71 1.99
CA GLU A 215 0.58 -20.54 1.07
C GLU A 215 -0.87 -20.70 1.57
N GLY A 216 -1.84 -20.45 0.69
CA GLY A 216 -3.27 -20.52 1.02
C GLY A 216 -3.80 -19.41 1.93
N GLN A 217 -2.96 -18.45 2.33
CA GLN A 217 -3.37 -17.33 3.17
C GLN A 217 -3.73 -16.09 2.34
N ALA A 218 -4.57 -15.23 2.92
CA ALA A 218 -4.86 -13.91 2.36
C ALA A 218 -3.73 -12.93 2.71
N ARG A 219 -3.55 -11.87 1.89
CA ARG A 219 -2.40 -10.95 2.01
C ARG A 219 -2.36 -10.19 3.34
N ASP A 220 -3.50 -9.92 3.93
CA ASP A 220 -3.67 -9.33 5.26
C ASP A 220 -3.17 -10.23 6.40
N ARG A 221 -2.85 -11.50 6.11
CA ARG A 221 -2.30 -12.48 7.05
C ARG A 221 -0.82 -12.77 6.85
N HIS A 222 -0.22 -12.21 5.81
CA HIS A 222 1.18 -12.46 5.54
C HIS A 222 2.05 -11.80 6.61
N ARG A 223 2.90 -12.61 7.25
CA ARG A 223 3.80 -12.20 8.33
C ARG A 223 5.24 -12.63 8.03
N LEU A 224 6.19 -12.00 8.72
CA LEU A 224 7.60 -12.40 8.66
C LEU A 224 8.02 -13.26 9.86
N THR A 225 7.06 -13.76 10.64
CA THR A 225 7.28 -14.55 11.85
C THR A 225 7.98 -15.88 11.59
N ASP A 226 7.69 -16.50 10.44
CA ASP A 226 8.16 -17.84 10.08
C ASP A 226 9.38 -17.83 9.15
N ILE A 227 10.08 -16.70 9.05
CA ILE A 227 11.31 -16.62 8.26
C ILE A 227 12.37 -17.57 8.84
N SER A 228 12.93 -18.43 7.99
CA SER A 228 14.03 -19.30 8.40
C SER A 228 15.29 -18.49 8.68
N LYS A 229 16.21 -19.04 9.47
CA LYS A 229 17.51 -18.42 9.72
C LYS A 229 18.28 -18.15 8.42
N GLU A 230 18.24 -19.10 7.49
CA GLU A 230 18.90 -19.01 6.18
C GLU A 230 18.32 -17.88 5.32
N ASP A 231 16.99 -17.79 5.25
CA ASP A 231 16.31 -16.74 4.48
C ASP A 231 16.50 -15.36 5.12
N TYR A 232 16.51 -15.28 6.45
CA TYR A 232 16.84 -14.06 7.19
C TYR A 232 18.27 -13.57 6.91
N GLU A 233 19.26 -14.46 7.05
CA GLU A 233 20.67 -14.13 6.80
C GLU A 233 20.87 -13.68 5.34
N LYS A 234 20.20 -14.34 4.40
CA LYS A 234 20.18 -13.97 2.98
C LYS A 234 19.55 -12.60 2.75
N ALA A 235 18.40 -12.32 3.36
CA ALA A 235 17.72 -11.03 3.25
C ALA A 235 18.60 -9.89 3.79
N MET A 236 19.21 -10.09 4.96
CA MET A 236 20.09 -9.09 5.57
C MET A 236 21.40 -8.89 4.79
N SER A 237 21.97 -9.96 4.22
CA SER A 237 23.13 -9.83 3.32
C SER A 237 22.77 -9.01 2.09
N GLN A 238 21.67 -9.35 1.42
CA GLN A 238 21.20 -8.64 0.24
C GLN A 238 20.90 -7.17 0.51
N LEU A 239 20.28 -6.87 1.66
CA LEU A 239 20.02 -5.50 2.09
C LEU A 239 21.32 -4.73 2.32
N ARG A 240 22.32 -5.35 2.96
CA ARG A 240 23.63 -4.72 3.18
C ARG A 240 24.34 -4.43 1.86
N ASP A 241 24.40 -5.42 0.97
CA ASP A 241 25.02 -5.28 -0.35
C ASP A 241 24.38 -4.13 -1.14
N ASP A 242 23.05 -4.07 -1.16
CA ASP A 242 22.31 -2.99 -1.79
C ASP A 242 22.56 -1.63 -1.13
N LEU A 243 22.79 -1.53 0.19
CA LEU A 243 23.00 -0.26 0.89
C LEU A 243 24.44 0.27 0.80
N THR A 244 25.42 -0.63 0.63
CA THR A 244 26.85 -0.28 0.55
C THR A 244 27.39 -0.20 -0.88
N ARG A 245 26.64 -0.69 -1.88
CA ARG A 245 27.03 -0.58 -3.29
C ARG A 245 27.31 0.89 -3.68
N GLU A 246 28.39 1.16 -4.38
CA GLU A 246 28.75 2.53 -4.79
C GLU A 246 27.78 3.07 -5.84
N ASP A 247 27.43 4.36 -5.78
CA ASP A 247 26.52 5.01 -6.73
C ASP A 247 27.10 5.10 -8.15
N MET A 248 28.42 4.94 -8.29
CA MET A 248 29.13 4.90 -9.56
C MET A 248 28.94 3.59 -10.33
N GLU A 249 28.39 2.54 -9.69
CA GLU A 249 28.10 1.29 -10.39
C GLU A 249 26.91 1.47 -11.35
N PRO A 250 27.03 1.04 -12.62
CA PRO A 250 25.98 1.20 -13.62
C PRO A 250 24.67 0.55 -13.15
N SER A 251 23.59 1.34 -13.11
CA SER A 251 22.22 0.81 -13.07
C SER A 251 21.66 0.73 -14.49
N SER A 252 20.53 0.05 -14.64
CA SER A 252 19.91 -0.11 -15.96
C SER A 252 19.35 1.19 -16.57
N GLY A 253 19.11 2.22 -15.75
CA GLY A 253 18.42 3.44 -16.14
C GLY A 253 16.93 3.27 -16.44
N VAL A 254 16.36 2.09 -16.19
CA VAL A 254 14.94 1.80 -16.39
C VAL A 254 14.09 2.54 -15.36
N ASP A 255 13.08 3.26 -15.84
CA ASP A 255 12.06 3.87 -14.97
C ASP A 255 11.04 2.82 -14.51
N TRP A 256 11.41 2.09 -13.45
CA TRP A 256 10.55 1.08 -12.83
C TRP A 256 9.27 1.67 -12.26
N SER A 257 9.29 2.92 -11.78
CA SER A 257 8.08 3.60 -11.28
C SER A 257 7.03 3.71 -12.39
N ALA A 258 7.44 4.21 -13.56
CA ALA A 258 6.58 4.36 -14.72
C ALA A 258 6.06 3.01 -15.24
N ILE A 259 6.90 1.97 -15.30
CA ILE A 259 6.48 0.63 -15.75
C ILE A 259 5.40 0.06 -14.80
N LEU A 260 5.68 0.02 -13.49
CA LEU A 260 4.75 -0.51 -12.50
C LEU A 260 3.43 0.25 -12.51
N ARG A 261 3.49 1.59 -12.58
CA ARG A 261 2.30 2.44 -12.67
C ARG A 261 1.50 2.18 -13.94
N THR A 262 2.16 2.02 -15.08
CA THR A 262 1.51 1.77 -16.37
C THR A 262 0.70 0.48 -16.35
N VAL A 263 1.15 -0.57 -15.66
CA VAL A 263 0.37 -1.81 -15.50
C VAL A 263 -0.95 -1.54 -14.78
N VAL A 264 -0.89 -0.81 -13.66
CA VAL A 264 -2.08 -0.47 -12.87
C VAL A 264 -3.03 0.42 -13.66
N ASP A 265 -2.53 1.45 -14.36
CA ASP A 265 -3.34 2.34 -15.20
C ASP A 265 -3.98 1.64 -16.41
N ARG A 266 -3.29 0.64 -16.98
CA ARG A 266 -3.82 -0.14 -18.10
C ARG A 266 -4.92 -1.12 -17.68
N TYR A 267 -4.84 -1.73 -16.51
CA TYR A 267 -5.73 -2.84 -16.17
C TYR A 267 -6.65 -2.59 -14.97
N GLY A 268 -6.29 -1.70 -14.05
CA GLY A 268 -6.94 -1.56 -12.73
C GLY A 268 -8.43 -1.29 -12.82
N GLU A 269 -8.81 -0.17 -13.42
CA GLU A 269 -10.22 0.18 -13.59
C GLU A 269 -10.93 -0.75 -14.58
N ARG A 270 -10.25 -1.14 -15.67
CA ARG A 270 -10.85 -1.97 -16.73
C ARG A 270 -11.26 -3.35 -16.22
N LEU A 271 -10.41 -4.01 -15.42
CA LEU A 271 -10.71 -5.31 -14.81
C LEU A 271 -11.83 -5.19 -13.76
N ARG A 272 -11.82 -4.13 -12.94
CA ARG A 272 -12.88 -3.90 -11.95
C ARG A 272 -14.23 -3.64 -12.61
N LEU A 273 -14.27 -2.81 -13.64
CA LEU A 273 -15.49 -2.56 -14.42
C LEU A 273 -15.98 -3.82 -15.14
N LEU A 274 -15.07 -4.65 -15.64
CA LEU A 274 -15.40 -5.93 -16.24
C LEU A 274 -16.08 -6.86 -15.22
N GLN A 275 -15.52 -7.00 -14.02
CA GLN A 275 -16.09 -7.78 -12.92
C GLN A 275 -17.51 -7.32 -12.56
N VAL A 276 -17.68 -6.02 -12.28
CA VAL A 276 -18.98 -5.45 -11.91
C VAL A 276 -20.02 -5.65 -13.01
N SER A 277 -19.62 -5.48 -14.29
CA SER A 277 -20.51 -5.68 -15.44
C SER A 277 -20.99 -7.13 -15.55
N LEU A 278 -20.11 -8.10 -15.28
CA LEU A 278 -20.45 -9.52 -15.27
C LEU A 278 -21.39 -9.86 -14.11
N GLN A 279 -21.13 -9.33 -12.91
CA GLN A 279 -21.95 -9.61 -11.72
C GLN A 279 -23.39 -9.06 -11.82
N ALA A 280 -23.53 -7.78 -12.19
CA ALA A 280 -24.84 -7.11 -12.21
C ALA A 280 -25.81 -7.71 -13.24
N ASP A 281 -25.30 -8.14 -14.39
CA ASP A 281 -26.13 -8.57 -15.51
C ASP A 281 -26.36 -10.10 -15.53
N VAL A 282 -25.50 -10.92 -14.90
CA VAL A 282 -25.78 -12.35 -14.63
C VAL A 282 -26.93 -12.50 -13.63
N GLN A 283 -27.00 -11.63 -12.62
CA GLN A 283 -28.05 -11.67 -11.60
C GLN A 283 -29.41 -11.11 -12.06
N SER A 284 -29.45 -10.29 -13.12
CA SER A 284 -30.66 -9.55 -13.54
C SER A 284 -31.42 -10.16 -14.74
N GLU A 285 -31.14 -11.41 -15.13
CA GLU A 285 -31.77 -12.13 -16.25
C GLU A 285 -31.93 -11.30 -17.55
N ARG A 286 -30.94 -10.47 -17.88
CA ARG A 286 -30.93 -9.71 -19.15
C ARG A 286 -30.62 -10.63 -20.35
N ASN A 287 -30.87 -10.12 -21.56
CA ASN A 287 -30.48 -10.76 -22.83
C ASN A 287 -28.98 -11.10 -22.81
N ALA A 288 -28.67 -12.39 -22.68
CA ALA A 288 -27.31 -12.86 -22.45
C ALA A 288 -26.38 -12.60 -23.64
N THR A 289 -26.90 -12.65 -24.86
CA THR A 289 -26.12 -12.34 -26.07
C THR A 289 -25.71 -10.88 -26.10
N GLU A 290 -26.63 -9.96 -25.76
CA GLU A 290 -26.32 -8.53 -25.70
C GLU A 290 -25.30 -8.20 -24.60
N LEU A 291 -25.42 -8.86 -23.44
CA LEU A 291 -24.39 -8.76 -22.41
C LEU A 291 -23.04 -9.27 -22.91
N ALA A 292 -23.00 -10.46 -23.51
CA ALA A 292 -21.77 -11.05 -24.01
C ALA A 292 -21.10 -10.16 -25.07
N LEU A 293 -21.87 -9.48 -25.94
CA LEU A 293 -21.34 -8.51 -26.91
C LEU A 293 -20.69 -7.30 -26.22
N ARG A 294 -21.32 -6.76 -25.16
CA ARG A 294 -20.76 -5.66 -24.37
C ARG A 294 -19.49 -6.08 -23.62
N ILE A 295 -19.46 -7.29 -23.06
CA ILE A 295 -18.27 -7.85 -22.41
C ILE A 295 -17.15 -8.07 -23.42
N ARG A 296 -17.46 -8.63 -24.60
CA ARG A 296 -16.52 -8.79 -25.72
C ARG A 296 -15.84 -7.47 -26.07
N GLN A 297 -16.59 -6.37 -26.18
CA GLN A 297 -16.03 -5.04 -26.45
C GLN A 297 -15.03 -4.60 -25.36
N ARG A 298 -15.33 -4.85 -24.08
CA ARG A 298 -14.42 -4.52 -22.97
C ARG A 298 -13.13 -5.34 -23.02
N ILE A 299 -13.20 -6.63 -23.38
CA ILE A 299 -12.02 -7.48 -23.58
C ILE A 299 -11.19 -6.97 -24.77
N MET A 300 -11.85 -6.59 -25.88
CA MET A 300 -11.16 -6.00 -27.04
C MET A 300 -10.36 -4.75 -26.66
N VAL A 301 -10.91 -3.86 -25.83
CA VAL A 301 -10.18 -2.66 -25.38
C VAL A 301 -8.84 -3.01 -24.71
N MET A 302 -8.77 -4.13 -23.99
CA MET A 302 -7.55 -4.55 -23.30
C MET A 302 -6.60 -5.38 -24.16
N LEU A 303 -7.10 -6.11 -25.17
CA LEU A 303 -6.28 -7.02 -25.98
C LEU A 303 -5.94 -6.51 -27.38
N MET A 304 -6.77 -5.66 -27.99
CA MET A 304 -6.57 -5.20 -29.37
C MET A 304 -5.21 -4.55 -29.64
N PRO A 305 -4.59 -3.80 -28.71
CA PRO A 305 -3.22 -3.30 -28.91
C PRO A 305 -2.17 -4.41 -29.11
N TYR A 306 -2.49 -5.65 -28.74
CA TYR A 306 -1.59 -6.80 -28.81
C TYR A 306 -2.05 -7.88 -29.81
N THR A 307 -3.20 -7.70 -30.45
CA THR A 307 -3.73 -8.65 -31.43
C THR A 307 -2.93 -8.54 -32.73
N ILE A 308 -2.34 -9.66 -33.17
CA ILE A 308 -1.51 -9.72 -34.38
C ILE A 308 -2.41 -10.01 -35.59
N PHE A 309 -2.16 -9.31 -36.70
CA PHE A 309 -2.88 -9.56 -37.95
C PHE A 309 -2.56 -10.97 -38.49
N GLY A 310 -3.60 -11.69 -38.94
CA GLY A 310 -3.44 -13.01 -39.55
C GLY A 310 -3.26 -14.18 -38.57
N VAL A 311 -3.40 -13.97 -37.26
CA VAL A 311 -3.36 -15.05 -36.26
C VAL A 311 -4.74 -15.52 -35.81
N LEU A 312 -5.83 -15.03 -36.41
CA LEU A 312 -7.18 -15.48 -36.06
C LEU A 312 -7.50 -16.81 -36.74
N PRO A 313 -8.41 -17.63 -36.17
CA PRO A 313 -8.84 -18.88 -36.79
C PRO A 313 -9.47 -18.63 -38.17
N GLU A 314 -9.21 -19.56 -39.11
CA GLU A 314 -9.75 -19.52 -40.47
C GLU A 314 -11.24 -19.95 -40.56
N THR A 315 -11.81 -20.39 -39.44
CA THR A 315 -13.19 -20.89 -39.31
C THR A 315 -14.02 -19.95 -38.44
N ASP A 316 -15.30 -19.79 -38.78
CA ASP A 316 -16.30 -19.11 -37.95
C ASP A 316 -16.99 -20.07 -36.96
N ASN A 317 -16.65 -21.36 -36.99
CA ASN A 317 -17.20 -22.37 -36.09
C ASN A 317 -16.43 -22.43 -34.76
N TYR A 318 -17.10 -22.00 -33.69
CA TYR A 318 -16.57 -22.04 -32.32
C TYR A 318 -16.09 -23.45 -31.88
N GLU A 319 -16.82 -24.52 -32.19
CA GLU A 319 -16.47 -25.89 -31.76
C GLU A 319 -15.20 -26.41 -32.43
N GLU A 320 -14.89 -25.88 -33.62
CA GLU A 320 -13.65 -26.19 -34.33
C GLU A 320 -12.49 -25.34 -33.80
N ALA A 321 -12.72 -24.02 -33.67
CA ALA A 321 -11.71 -23.08 -33.19
C ALA A 321 -11.28 -23.32 -31.73
N SER A 322 -12.20 -23.75 -30.86
CA SER A 322 -11.92 -24.02 -29.45
C SER A 322 -11.10 -25.28 -29.20
N ARG A 323 -11.02 -26.22 -30.17
CA ARG A 323 -10.17 -27.43 -30.05
C ARG A 323 -8.68 -27.12 -30.10
N ASN A 324 -8.31 -26.05 -30.80
CA ASN A 324 -6.92 -25.64 -30.94
C ASN A 324 -6.78 -24.13 -30.72
N ILE A 325 -6.54 -23.75 -29.46
CA ILE A 325 -6.38 -22.35 -29.06
C ILE A 325 -4.95 -21.80 -29.27
N SER A 326 -4.06 -22.53 -29.97
CA SER A 326 -2.66 -22.12 -30.17
C SER A 326 -2.51 -20.78 -30.89
N TRP A 327 -3.53 -20.38 -31.65
CA TRP A 327 -3.64 -19.08 -32.31
C TRP A 327 -3.62 -17.90 -31.32
N THR A 328 -3.96 -18.12 -30.05
CA THR A 328 -3.89 -17.09 -29.00
C THR A 328 -2.48 -16.87 -28.46
N ILE A 329 -1.54 -17.83 -28.65
CA ILE A 329 -0.18 -17.77 -28.08
C ILE A 329 0.56 -16.51 -28.51
N PRO A 330 0.58 -16.11 -29.80
CA PRO A 330 1.24 -14.89 -30.23
C PRO A 330 0.64 -13.62 -29.59
N ILE A 331 -0.69 -13.57 -29.42
CA ILE A 331 -1.41 -12.44 -28.79
C ILE A 331 -1.02 -12.35 -27.31
N ARG A 332 -1.07 -13.48 -26.59
CA ARG A 332 -0.68 -13.56 -25.18
C ARG A 332 0.76 -13.11 -24.98
N ARG A 333 1.70 -13.65 -25.77
CA ARG A 333 3.13 -13.30 -25.69
C ARG A 333 3.38 -11.83 -25.97
N HIS A 334 2.67 -11.24 -26.93
CA HIS A 334 2.81 -9.82 -27.20
C HIS A 334 2.26 -8.98 -26.04
N CYS A 335 1.12 -9.36 -25.47
CA CYS A 335 0.51 -8.73 -24.30
C CYS A 335 1.42 -8.78 -23.06
N GLU A 336 1.96 -9.97 -22.72
CA GLU A 336 2.74 -10.17 -21.49
C GLU A 336 4.12 -9.47 -21.52
N SER A 337 4.70 -9.31 -22.72
CA SER A 337 6.02 -8.70 -22.91
C SER A 337 5.97 -7.20 -23.26
N ALA A 338 4.80 -6.62 -23.52
CA ALA A 338 4.66 -5.29 -24.11
C ALA A 338 5.39 -4.15 -23.37
N LEU A 339 5.53 -4.25 -22.04
CA LEU A 339 6.20 -3.23 -21.21
C LEU A 339 7.66 -3.57 -20.88
N LEU A 340 8.09 -4.80 -21.14
CA LEU A 340 9.39 -5.31 -20.70
C LEU A 340 10.29 -5.71 -21.87
N ALA A 341 9.76 -5.72 -23.09
CA ALA A 341 10.51 -6.01 -24.30
C ALA A 341 11.69 -5.03 -24.46
N GLY A 342 12.88 -5.58 -24.71
CA GLY A 342 14.10 -4.80 -24.87
C GLY A 342 14.88 -4.53 -23.58
N ILE A 343 14.34 -4.87 -22.40
CA ILE A 343 15.09 -4.79 -21.14
C ILE A 343 15.92 -6.07 -20.99
N GLU A 344 17.26 -5.97 -21.01
CA GLU A 344 18.16 -7.13 -20.87
C GLU A 344 18.43 -7.48 -19.40
N ASP A 345 18.40 -8.76 -19.02
CA ASP A 345 18.63 -9.17 -17.62
C ASP A 345 20.07 -8.93 -17.13
N SER A 346 21.02 -8.87 -18.06
CA SER A 346 22.45 -8.62 -17.82
C SER A 346 22.71 -7.19 -17.32
N SER A 347 21.89 -6.22 -17.71
CA SER A 347 22.03 -4.81 -17.30
C SER A 347 21.31 -4.47 -16.01
N LEU A 348 20.53 -5.41 -15.45
CA LEU A 348 19.72 -5.19 -14.27
C LEU A 348 20.48 -5.50 -12.97
N THR A 349 20.24 -4.72 -11.91
CA THR A 349 20.62 -5.13 -10.56
C THR A 349 19.75 -6.30 -10.08
N ARG A 350 20.09 -6.86 -8.92
CA ARG A 350 19.28 -7.89 -8.24
C ARG A 350 17.83 -7.41 -8.04
N SER A 351 17.65 -6.21 -7.50
CA SER A 351 16.34 -5.63 -7.22
C SER A 351 15.55 -5.39 -8.51
N GLU A 352 16.19 -4.90 -9.56
CA GLU A 352 15.53 -4.67 -10.84
C GLU A 352 15.08 -5.99 -11.51
N ARG A 353 15.88 -7.06 -11.40
CA ARG A 353 15.46 -8.40 -11.85
C ARG A 353 14.24 -8.91 -11.07
N LEU A 354 14.12 -8.59 -9.78
CA LEU A 354 12.92 -8.91 -9.01
C LEU A 354 11.71 -8.13 -9.54
N LEU A 355 11.84 -6.82 -9.76
CA LEU A 355 10.77 -5.97 -10.29
C LEU A 355 10.33 -6.41 -11.69
N LYS A 356 11.27 -6.75 -12.58
CA LYS A 356 11.00 -7.29 -13.91
C LYS A 356 10.18 -8.58 -13.83
N ARG A 357 10.63 -9.55 -13.01
CA ARG A 357 9.95 -10.85 -12.85
C ARG A 357 8.56 -10.68 -12.24
N ALA A 358 8.41 -9.81 -11.24
CA ALA A 358 7.11 -9.52 -10.63
C ALA A 358 6.14 -8.89 -11.64
N THR A 359 6.61 -7.90 -12.41
CA THR A 359 5.83 -7.25 -13.46
C THR A 359 5.41 -8.24 -14.54
N HIS A 360 6.35 -9.07 -15.02
CA HIS A 360 6.06 -10.13 -15.99
C HIS A 360 5.03 -11.12 -15.45
N GLY A 361 5.15 -11.57 -14.19
CA GLY A 361 4.20 -12.50 -13.58
C GLY A 361 2.77 -11.93 -13.49
N VAL A 362 2.63 -10.65 -13.18
CA VAL A 362 1.34 -9.96 -13.17
C VAL A 362 0.75 -9.86 -14.59
N LEU A 363 1.56 -9.43 -15.57
CA LEU A 363 1.13 -9.32 -16.96
C LEU A 363 0.78 -10.69 -17.57
N ASP A 364 1.58 -11.73 -17.32
CA ASP A 364 1.31 -13.10 -17.73
C ASP A 364 -0.06 -13.56 -17.22
N ARG A 365 -0.35 -13.36 -15.92
CA ARG A 365 -1.63 -13.75 -15.33
C ARG A 365 -2.80 -12.99 -15.94
N ILE A 366 -2.69 -11.66 -16.11
CA ILE A 366 -3.72 -10.83 -16.74
C ILE A 366 -3.94 -11.25 -18.19
N CYS A 367 -2.88 -11.30 -18.99
CA CYS A 367 -2.94 -11.61 -20.42
C CYS A 367 -3.42 -13.05 -20.66
N SER A 368 -3.03 -14.01 -19.82
CA SER A 368 -3.55 -15.37 -19.87
C SER A 368 -5.06 -15.40 -19.62
N THR A 369 -5.56 -14.75 -18.56
CA THR A 369 -7.01 -14.70 -18.29
C THR A 369 -7.78 -14.03 -19.43
N LEU A 370 -7.29 -12.89 -19.93
CA LEU A 370 -7.95 -12.17 -21.02
C LEU A 370 -7.97 -12.98 -22.32
N THR A 371 -6.87 -13.66 -22.66
CA THR A 371 -6.81 -14.48 -23.88
C THR A 371 -7.63 -15.76 -23.78
N THR A 372 -7.74 -16.36 -22.58
CA THR A 372 -8.68 -17.46 -22.32
C THR A 372 -10.11 -17.02 -22.59
N ILE A 373 -10.54 -15.86 -22.05
CA ILE A 373 -11.87 -15.30 -22.31
C ILE A 373 -12.04 -14.94 -23.80
N TRP A 374 -10.97 -14.49 -24.46
CA TRP A 374 -11.00 -14.07 -25.85
C TRP A 374 -11.34 -15.20 -26.83
N VAL A 375 -10.98 -16.45 -26.51
CA VAL A 375 -11.34 -17.63 -27.32
C VAL A 375 -12.85 -17.68 -27.55
N ASP A 376 -13.63 -17.53 -26.49
CA ASP A 376 -15.09 -17.52 -26.55
C ASP A 376 -15.63 -16.20 -27.09
N ALA A 377 -15.06 -15.08 -26.62
CA ALA A 377 -15.54 -13.74 -26.93
C ALA A 377 -15.44 -13.43 -28.43
N LEU A 378 -14.49 -14.05 -29.14
CA LEU A 378 -14.36 -13.90 -30.59
C LEU A 378 -15.63 -14.31 -31.35
N PHE A 379 -16.35 -15.35 -30.88
CA PHE A 379 -17.47 -15.99 -31.58
C PHE A 379 -18.85 -15.59 -31.07
N VAL A 380 -18.96 -14.60 -30.17
CA VAL A 380 -20.24 -14.23 -29.53
C VAL A 380 -21.36 -13.86 -30.53
N THR A 381 -21.00 -13.41 -31.73
CA THR A 381 -21.98 -13.05 -32.78
C THR A 381 -22.65 -14.24 -33.45
N VAL A 382 -22.11 -15.45 -33.30
CA VAL A 382 -22.58 -16.67 -33.99
C VAL A 382 -23.03 -17.79 -33.04
N ILE A 383 -23.16 -17.50 -31.74
CA ILE A 383 -23.59 -18.46 -30.71
C ILE A 383 -25.05 -18.27 -30.29
N THR A 384 -25.61 -19.31 -29.68
CA THR A 384 -26.94 -19.26 -29.06
C THR A 384 -26.94 -18.51 -27.72
N GLU A 385 -28.10 -18.02 -27.29
CA GLU A 385 -28.25 -17.41 -25.97
C GLU A 385 -27.86 -18.35 -24.82
N ARG A 386 -28.13 -19.66 -24.97
CA ARG A 386 -27.73 -20.68 -23.99
C ARG A 386 -26.20 -20.79 -23.88
N GLN A 387 -25.48 -20.71 -24.99
CA GLN A 387 -24.01 -20.68 -24.98
C GLN A 387 -23.50 -19.38 -24.39
N ALA A 388 -24.09 -18.23 -24.75
CA ALA A 388 -23.72 -16.94 -24.18
C ALA A 388 -23.83 -16.95 -22.65
N ARG A 389 -24.90 -17.53 -22.08
CA ARG A 389 -25.04 -17.68 -20.61
C ARG A 389 -23.90 -18.50 -20.00
N LYS A 390 -23.52 -19.62 -20.62
CA LYS A 390 -22.39 -20.43 -20.14
C LYS A 390 -21.07 -19.66 -20.18
N PHE A 391 -20.81 -18.94 -21.27
CA PHE A 391 -19.62 -18.10 -21.40
C PHE A 391 -19.58 -17.01 -20.34
N LEU A 392 -20.69 -16.33 -20.08
CA LEU A 392 -20.76 -15.28 -19.06
C LEU A 392 -20.46 -15.80 -17.65
N THR A 393 -20.99 -16.98 -17.27
CA THR A 393 -20.64 -17.62 -16.00
C THR A 393 -19.16 -17.96 -15.94
N TYR A 394 -18.62 -18.58 -16.99
CA TYR A 394 -17.21 -18.94 -17.10
C TYR A 394 -16.27 -17.72 -17.02
N TRP A 395 -16.61 -16.63 -17.71
CA TRP A 395 -15.84 -15.38 -17.69
C TRP A 395 -15.91 -14.70 -16.33
N LEU A 396 -17.06 -14.72 -15.65
CA LEU A 396 -17.19 -14.18 -14.30
C LEU A 396 -16.24 -14.90 -13.33
N GLU A 397 -16.23 -16.23 -13.34
CA GLU A 397 -15.33 -17.03 -12.49
C GLU A 397 -13.85 -16.66 -12.72
N HIS A 398 -13.42 -16.57 -13.98
CA HIS A 398 -12.03 -16.24 -14.33
C HIS A 398 -11.65 -14.81 -13.94
N VAL A 399 -12.56 -13.85 -14.10
CA VAL A 399 -12.34 -12.46 -13.72
C VAL A 399 -12.32 -12.30 -12.20
N GLU A 400 -13.21 -12.98 -11.48
CA GLU A 400 -13.23 -12.98 -10.01
C GLU A 400 -11.96 -13.60 -9.44
N GLU A 401 -11.49 -14.72 -10.00
CA GLU A 401 -10.22 -15.35 -9.60
C GLU A 401 -9.03 -14.39 -9.86
N LEU A 402 -8.99 -13.74 -11.02
CA LEU A 402 -7.94 -12.78 -11.36
C LEU A 402 -7.94 -11.57 -10.42
N VAL A 403 -9.10 -10.93 -10.22
CA VAL A 403 -9.24 -9.77 -9.33
C VAL A 403 -8.87 -10.16 -7.89
N LYS A 404 -9.32 -11.32 -7.41
CA LYS A 404 -8.96 -11.82 -6.09
C LYS A 404 -7.46 -12.08 -5.95
N TRP A 405 -6.81 -12.62 -6.99
CA TRP A 405 -5.37 -12.87 -6.98
C TRP A 405 -4.54 -11.58 -7.02
N LEU A 406 -4.96 -10.62 -7.84
CA LEU A 406 -4.29 -9.32 -7.95
C LEU A 406 -4.38 -8.55 -6.63
N ALA A 407 -5.56 -8.58 -5.99
CA ALA A 407 -5.84 -7.92 -4.71
C ALA A 407 -5.22 -6.51 -4.64
N TRP A 408 -5.51 -5.69 -5.65
CA TRP A 408 -4.91 -4.36 -5.76
C TRP A 408 -5.61 -3.36 -4.85
N PRO A 409 -4.85 -2.56 -4.08
CA PRO A 409 -5.42 -1.63 -3.09
C PRO A 409 -6.24 -0.50 -3.72
N ILE A 410 -6.04 -0.21 -5.02
CA ILE A 410 -6.85 0.76 -5.76
C ILE A 410 -8.34 0.37 -5.85
N TRP A 411 -8.69 -0.88 -5.55
CA TRP A 411 -10.07 -1.36 -5.52
C TRP A 411 -10.71 -1.28 -4.13
N ASP A 412 -9.93 -1.01 -3.09
CA ASP A 412 -10.39 -0.87 -1.71
C ASP A 412 -10.98 0.53 -1.50
N THR A 413 -12.08 0.78 -2.19
CA THR A 413 -12.81 2.05 -2.17
C THR A 413 -14.30 1.83 -1.88
N CYS A 414 -14.99 2.92 -1.58
CA CYS A 414 -16.38 2.90 -1.14
C CYS A 414 -17.29 2.78 -2.35
N HIS A 415 -18.21 1.83 -2.29
CA HIS A 415 -19.21 1.59 -3.31
C HIS A 415 -20.60 1.51 -2.67
N PRO A 416 -21.54 2.44 -2.97
CA PRO A 416 -21.37 3.61 -3.83
C PRO A 416 -20.33 4.61 -3.28
N ALA A 417 -19.88 5.53 -4.15
CA ALA A 417 -18.97 6.59 -3.74
C ALA A 417 -19.57 7.45 -2.61
N CYS A 418 -18.71 7.92 -1.72
CA CYS A 418 -19.11 8.78 -0.61
C CYS A 418 -19.67 10.12 -1.09
N SER A 419 -20.60 10.70 -0.33
CA SER A 419 -21.13 12.03 -0.60
C SER A 419 -20.09 13.12 -0.30
N GLU A 420 -20.35 14.35 -0.74
CA GLU A 420 -19.42 15.47 -0.56
C GLU A 420 -19.03 15.74 0.90
N HIS A 421 -19.93 15.43 1.85
CA HIS A 421 -19.71 15.60 3.29
C HIS A 421 -18.98 14.43 3.96
N THR A 422 -18.73 13.35 3.23
CA THR A 422 -17.99 12.18 3.70
C THR A 422 -16.77 11.93 2.81
N PHE A 423 -15.87 11.08 3.26
CA PHE A 423 -14.74 10.58 2.47
C PHE A 423 -14.61 9.08 2.69
N CYS A 424 -14.10 8.38 1.68
CA CYS A 424 -13.90 6.95 1.81
C CYS A 424 -12.66 6.64 2.66
N TYR A 425 -12.80 5.68 3.56
CA TYR A 425 -11.73 5.28 4.45
C TYR A 425 -11.79 3.76 4.70
N ILE A 426 -10.63 3.11 4.62
CA ILE A 426 -10.47 1.72 5.04
C ILE A 426 -10.30 1.74 6.56
N PRO A 427 -11.17 1.08 7.34
CA PRO A 427 -11.15 1.11 8.81
C PRO A 427 -9.80 0.69 9.42
N THR A 428 -8.91 1.66 9.57
CA THR A 428 -7.57 1.60 10.15
C THR A 428 -7.45 2.66 11.25
N TRP A 429 -6.30 2.83 11.90
CA TRP A 429 -6.18 3.89 12.91
C TRP A 429 -6.40 5.30 12.28
N PRO A 430 -7.28 6.16 12.83
CA PRO A 430 -7.93 6.09 14.15
C PRO A 430 -9.37 5.53 14.16
N TRP A 431 -9.93 5.06 13.04
CA TRP A 431 -11.31 4.59 12.93
C TRP A 431 -11.45 3.09 12.63
N GLY A 432 -12.13 2.37 13.52
CA GLY A 432 -12.56 0.99 13.24
C GLY A 432 -11.54 -0.10 13.60
N VAL A 433 -10.38 0.27 14.14
CA VAL A 433 -9.45 -0.64 14.81
C VAL A 433 -9.34 -0.27 16.29
N PRO A 434 -9.82 -1.11 17.22
CA PRO A 434 -9.57 -0.92 18.65
C PRO A 434 -8.08 -0.91 18.96
N TRP A 435 -7.66 -0.07 19.90
CA TRP A 435 -6.28 -0.10 20.40
C TRP A 435 -5.99 -1.48 20.99
N GLY A 436 -4.86 -2.09 20.60
CA GLY A 436 -4.49 -3.42 21.07
C GLY A 436 -5.25 -4.58 20.41
N ALA A 437 -6.07 -4.33 19.38
CA ALA A 437 -6.63 -5.39 18.56
C ALA A 437 -5.50 -6.25 17.97
N SER A 438 -5.50 -7.53 18.32
CA SER A 438 -4.48 -8.50 17.93
C SER A 438 -5.00 -9.56 16.96
N ASP A 439 -6.33 -9.65 16.85
CA ASP A 439 -7.02 -10.56 15.94
C ASP A 439 -7.49 -9.78 14.69
N PRO A 440 -6.88 -10.03 13.52
CA PRO A 440 -7.32 -9.37 12.29
C PRO A 440 -8.74 -9.78 11.86
N ASP A 441 -9.26 -10.93 12.31
CA ASP A 441 -10.65 -11.35 12.02
C ASP A 441 -11.70 -10.52 12.79
N ALA A 442 -11.29 -9.90 13.90
CA ALA A 442 -12.15 -9.00 14.65
C ALA A 442 -12.30 -7.62 13.99
N ILE A 443 -11.49 -7.31 12.97
CA ILE A 443 -11.45 -6.00 12.33
C ILE A 443 -12.19 -6.05 11.00
N ASN A 444 -13.28 -5.30 10.89
CA ASN A 444 -13.97 -5.13 9.62
C ASN A 444 -13.25 -4.09 8.76
N MET A 445 -12.36 -4.56 7.89
CA MET A 445 -11.58 -3.75 6.94
C MET A 445 -12.37 -3.27 5.72
N SER A 446 -13.70 -3.47 5.66
CA SER A 446 -14.50 -3.00 4.52
C SER A 446 -14.49 -1.48 4.45
N PRO A 447 -14.21 -0.86 3.28
CA PRO A 447 -14.22 0.59 3.12
C PRO A 447 -15.56 1.21 3.56
N ARG A 448 -15.49 2.31 4.30
CA ARG A 448 -16.67 3.03 4.82
C ARG A 448 -16.53 4.52 4.59
N CYS A 449 -17.66 5.18 4.41
CA CYS A 449 -17.70 6.63 4.36
C CYS A 449 -17.60 7.21 5.78
N VAL A 450 -16.68 8.14 5.97
CA VAL A 450 -16.44 8.86 7.23
C VAL A 450 -16.83 10.32 7.06
N ASN A 451 -17.57 10.89 8.00
CA ASN A 451 -17.97 12.28 7.97
C ASN A 451 -16.77 13.23 8.16
N ARG A 452 -16.62 14.21 7.26
CA ARG A 452 -15.49 15.14 7.26
C ARG A 452 -15.43 16.09 8.46
N PHE A 453 -16.56 16.32 9.13
CA PHE A 453 -16.63 17.28 10.23
C PHE A 453 -16.46 16.64 11.60
N ASN A 454 -17.09 15.48 11.82
CA ASN A 454 -17.10 14.82 13.11
C ASN A 454 -16.39 13.46 13.11
N GLY A 455 -15.95 12.92 11.96
CA GLY A 455 -15.27 11.63 11.90
C GLY A 455 -16.15 10.44 12.28
N ASN A 456 -17.48 10.59 12.35
CA ASN A 456 -18.38 9.45 12.52
C ASN A 456 -18.40 8.64 11.23
N LEU A 457 -18.41 7.31 11.37
CA LEU A 457 -18.76 6.41 10.27
C LEU A 457 -20.21 6.70 9.88
N SER A 458 -20.47 6.98 8.61
CA SER A 458 -21.85 7.04 8.11
C SER A 458 -22.41 5.61 8.06
N ASN A 459 -23.68 5.47 8.42
CA ASN A 459 -24.42 4.21 8.26
C ASN A 459 -24.53 3.80 6.79
#